data_AF-A0A9P4R2J5-F1
#
_entry.id   AF-A0A9P4R2J5-F1
#
_cell.length_a   1.000
_cell.length_b   1.000
_cell.length_c   1.000
_cell.angle_alpha   90.00
_cell.angle_beta   90.00
_cell.angle_gamma   90.00
#
_symmetry.space_group_name_H-M   'P 1'
#
loop_
_entity.id
_entity.type
_entity.pdbx_description
1 polymer ?
#
loop_
_entity_poly.entity_id
_entity_poly.type
_entity_poly.pdbx_seq_one_letter_code
_entity_poly.pdbx_strand_id
1 'polypeptide(L)'
;MDPNRKSSTRAPPWGAQYAPAEEPADKKRSPPDDPPDPVKRARVEEGGMSHSQEGSQISHPLPSIPPSRPSNFPIHPLTRFQGASASIKRPREIAHFSYDDNHEYKEDESGVNYYHPPQMGADLREGFDTFRHYEDTENPHLDSLLRTLVSKEKREGERVQTDFVMWRGMMTKIMTTPFDMFAEFDLFATLHQGTIYIEEDFNKKAASRASESNSQSRHARPSHLPSHEIMTYFGYKFETLSLLPDLSSNVPRETIENREKAVTSNYAQHCSIVRTGFGTHSLVLGGEVDGLWEPKPDLQKFPDAPIQWIELKTSEELGQYPSDRDILKYERKLLKFWAQSFLLGVSKIIVGFRTKHGILRGLDVYETTKIPGMVRRGTGCWDGNTCINFATAFLDHLKRSITQEGVYKITLRKKSGVIEIAKVQQEGNGGILSEEFTTWRDDKAADTARDGEGAPK
;
A
#
# COMPACT_ATOMS: atom_id res chain seq x y z
N MET A 1 22.70 -46.76 -13.28
CA MET A 1 23.33 -45.98 -14.36
C MET A 1 22.44 -46.14 -15.57
N ASP A 2 21.73 -45.08 -15.94
CA ASP A 2 20.86 -45.02 -17.11
C ASP A 2 21.05 -43.64 -17.76
N PRO A 3 21.67 -43.53 -18.94
CA PRO A 3 22.05 -42.25 -19.52
C PRO A 3 21.07 -41.88 -20.65
N ASN A 4 19.90 -41.34 -20.32
CA ASN A 4 19.11 -40.61 -21.30
C ASN A 4 18.07 -39.67 -20.66
N ARG A 5 18.52 -38.46 -20.28
CA ARG A 5 17.60 -37.33 -20.07
C ARG A 5 18.21 -36.08 -20.68
N LYS A 6 17.87 -35.83 -21.94
CA LYS A 6 18.20 -34.59 -22.65
C LYS A 6 17.55 -33.42 -21.91
N SER A 7 18.36 -32.53 -21.36
CA SER A 7 17.94 -31.25 -20.80
C SER A 7 17.58 -30.30 -21.96
N SER A 8 16.30 -30.08 -22.18
CA SER A 8 15.79 -29.00 -23.02
C SER A 8 15.87 -27.68 -22.23
N THR A 9 16.98 -26.96 -22.36
CA THR A 9 17.10 -25.56 -21.92
C THR A 9 16.35 -24.66 -22.90
N ARG A 10 15.11 -24.29 -22.56
CA ARG A 10 14.32 -23.29 -23.29
C ARG A 10 14.46 -21.97 -22.55
N ALA A 11 14.96 -20.94 -23.26
CA ALA A 11 15.14 -19.59 -22.74
C ALA A 11 13.83 -18.97 -22.22
N PRO A 12 13.88 -18.09 -21.21
CA PRO A 12 12.71 -17.33 -20.75
C PRO A 12 12.24 -16.31 -21.82
N PRO A 13 10.95 -15.95 -21.86
CA PRO A 13 10.31 -15.28 -22.99
C PRO A 13 10.46 -13.75 -22.95
N TRP A 14 11.68 -13.26 -22.74
CA TRP A 14 11.97 -11.82 -22.80
C TRP A 14 12.78 -11.55 -24.07
N GLY A 15 12.08 -11.39 -25.19
CA GLY A 15 12.68 -11.10 -26.48
C GLY A 15 12.25 -9.73 -26.98
N ALA A 16 13.09 -8.71 -26.77
CA ALA A 16 13.10 -7.50 -27.58
C ALA A 16 14.53 -7.31 -28.09
N GLN A 17 14.68 -7.44 -29.41
CA GLN A 17 15.93 -7.22 -30.15
C GLN A 17 16.22 -5.72 -30.21
N TYR A 18 17.37 -5.28 -29.73
CA TYR A 18 17.95 -3.98 -30.11
C TYR A 18 19.45 -4.13 -30.35
N ALA A 19 19.88 -3.68 -31.53
CA ALA A 19 21.28 -3.60 -31.94
C ALA A 19 21.95 -2.37 -31.29
N PRO A 20 23.24 -2.45 -30.89
CA PRO A 20 23.93 -1.33 -30.28
C PRO A 20 24.39 -0.32 -31.34
N ALA A 21 24.21 0.97 -31.04
CA ALA A 21 24.85 2.08 -31.75
C ALA A 21 26.19 2.44 -31.08
N GLU A 22 27.18 2.77 -31.88
CA GLU A 22 28.60 2.99 -31.55
C GLU A 22 28.86 4.22 -30.65
N GLU A 23 29.82 4.09 -29.73
CA GLU A 23 30.41 5.18 -28.93
C GLU A 23 31.57 5.87 -29.67
N PRO A 24 31.85 7.16 -29.41
CA PRO A 24 33.17 7.73 -29.63
C PRO A 24 33.97 8.01 -28.35
N ALA A 25 35.27 7.75 -28.49
CA ALA A 25 36.39 7.71 -27.55
C ALA A 25 36.68 8.93 -26.63
N ASP A 26 36.98 8.58 -25.38
CA ASP A 26 38.12 8.96 -24.50
C ASP A 26 38.91 10.27 -24.73
N LYS A 27 39.00 11.08 -23.64
CA LYS A 27 40.18 11.91 -23.32
C LYS A 27 40.54 11.82 -21.83
N LYS A 28 41.74 11.29 -21.60
CA LYS A 28 42.47 11.16 -20.32
C LYS A 28 42.69 12.48 -19.58
N ARG A 29 42.53 12.49 -18.25
CA ARG A 29 43.30 13.33 -17.30
C ARG A 29 43.58 12.59 -15.98
N SER A 30 44.75 12.89 -15.43
CA SER A 30 45.51 12.21 -14.37
C SER A 30 45.08 12.58 -12.92
N PRO A 31 45.59 11.89 -11.87
CA PRO A 31 45.02 11.84 -10.51
C PRO A 31 45.79 12.74 -9.49
N PRO A 32 45.57 12.64 -8.15
CA PRO A 32 44.99 13.71 -7.30
C PRO A 32 45.98 14.37 -6.32
N ASP A 33 45.58 15.49 -5.69
CA ASP A 33 46.29 16.10 -4.55
C ASP A 33 45.38 16.12 -3.30
N ASP A 34 45.95 15.67 -2.17
CA ASP A 34 45.35 15.59 -0.84
C ASP A 34 45.22 16.95 -0.13
N PRO A 35 44.26 17.11 0.80
CA PRO A 35 44.02 18.36 1.54
C PRO A 35 44.86 18.45 2.84
N PRO A 36 45.14 19.66 3.36
CA PRO A 36 45.83 19.84 4.64
C PRO A 36 44.89 19.78 5.85
N ASP A 37 45.46 19.27 6.96
CA ASP A 37 44.87 19.08 8.30
C ASP A 37 44.38 20.36 9.00
N PRO A 38 43.35 20.28 9.86
CA PRO A 38 42.91 21.38 10.71
C PRO A 38 43.69 21.48 12.03
N VAL A 39 43.98 22.72 12.40
CA VAL A 39 44.73 23.17 13.58
C VAL A 39 43.94 23.02 14.88
N LYS A 40 44.63 22.58 15.94
CA LYS A 40 44.21 22.52 17.34
C LYS A 40 44.08 23.91 18.00
N ARG A 41 43.06 24.10 18.84
CA ARG A 41 42.97 24.90 20.11
C ARG A 41 41.49 25.16 20.43
N ALA A 42 40.98 25.26 21.65
CA ALA A 42 41.45 25.02 23.01
C ALA A 42 40.19 24.93 23.90
N ARG A 43 40.32 24.22 25.01
CA ARG A 43 39.35 24.06 26.11
C ARG A 43 39.32 25.33 26.98
N VAL A 44 38.13 25.81 27.34
CA VAL A 44 37.91 26.74 28.46
C VAL A 44 36.69 26.28 29.25
N GLU A 45 36.85 26.32 30.58
CA GLU A 45 35.99 25.73 31.61
C GLU A 45 34.88 26.68 32.08
N GLU A 46 33.84 26.03 32.61
CA GLU A 46 32.90 26.36 33.68
C GLU A 46 32.63 27.82 34.09
N GLY A 47 31.33 28.16 34.09
CA GLY A 47 30.73 29.16 34.95
C GLY A 47 29.30 28.73 35.30
N GLY A 48 29.07 28.32 36.55
CA GLY A 48 27.76 27.98 37.07
C GLY A 48 26.96 29.22 37.47
N MET A 49 25.62 29.14 37.39
CA MET A 49 24.69 30.03 38.07
C MET A 49 23.35 29.32 38.27
N SER A 50 22.79 29.52 39.48
CA SER A 50 21.64 28.85 40.08
C SER A 50 20.32 29.61 39.93
N HIS A 51 19.23 28.92 40.30
CA HIS A 51 17.82 29.33 40.46
C HIS A 51 16.94 29.17 39.20
N SER A 52 15.72 28.63 39.24
CA SER A 52 14.80 28.31 40.34
C SER A 52 13.73 27.32 39.84
N GLN A 53 13.28 26.42 40.70
CA GLN A 53 12.18 25.48 40.44
C GLN A 53 10.82 26.21 40.49
N GLU A 54 10.01 26.06 39.44
CA GLU A 54 8.55 26.22 39.49
C GLU A 54 7.87 24.97 38.91
N GLY A 55 6.75 24.61 39.53
CA GLY A 55 6.20 23.25 39.57
C GLY A 55 5.70 22.68 38.23
N SER A 56 6.10 21.45 37.95
CA SER A 56 5.41 20.58 36.99
C SER A 56 4.36 19.75 37.72
N GLN A 57 3.10 19.93 37.32
CA GLN A 57 1.98 19.08 37.71
C GLN A 57 2.27 17.64 37.26
N ILE A 58 2.31 16.73 38.23
CA ILE A 58 2.44 15.28 38.01
C ILE A 58 1.10 14.80 37.44
N SER A 59 1.05 14.49 36.15
CA SER A 59 -0.02 13.71 35.57
C SER A 59 0.11 12.27 36.07
N HIS A 60 -0.84 11.83 36.89
CA HIS A 60 -0.94 10.44 37.30
C HIS A 60 -1.22 9.57 36.05
N PRO A 61 -0.44 8.51 35.78
CA PRO A 61 -0.84 7.51 34.80
C PRO A 61 -2.08 6.79 35.34
N LEU A 62 -3.11 6.66 34.49
CA LEU A 62 -4.25 5.79 34.76
C LEU A 62 -3.77 4.37 35.12
N PRO A 63 -4.42 3.69 36.06
CA PRO A 63 -3.99 2.36 36.50
C PRO A 63 -4.02 1.36 35.32
N SER A 64 -2.87 0.76 35.02
CA SER A 64 -2.72 -0.31 34.05
C SER A 64 -3.40 -1.58 34.58
N ILE A 65 -4.59 -1.85 34.06
CA ILE A 65 -5.33 -3.09 34.29
C ILE A 65 -4.57 -4.24 33.60
N PRO A 66 -4.44 -5.43 34.22
CA PRO A 66 -3.76 -6.56 33.59
C PRO A 66 -4.44 -6.89 32.26
N PRO A 67 -3.71 -6.88 31.13
CA PRO A 67 -4.30 -7.18 29.84
C PRO A 67 -4.87 -8.60 29.86
N SER A 68 -6.06 -8.78 29.28
CA SER A 68 -6.54 -10.10 28.88
C SER A 68 -5.40 -10.80 28.14
N ARG A 69 -5.12 -12.06 28.46
CA ARG A 69 -4.00 -12.81 27.86
C ARG A 69 -4.07 -12.67 26.33
N PRO A 70 -3.00 -12.20 25.67
CA PRO A 70 -3.02 -11.97 24.24
C PRO A 70 -3.30 -13.28 23.49
N SER A 71 -4.13 -13.18 22.45
CA SER A 71 -4.37 -14.27 21.52
C SER A 71 -3.25 -14.30 20.49
N ASN A 72 -2.67 -15.46 20.25
CA ASN A 72 -1.50 -15.62 19.41
C ASN A 72 -1.84 -16.44 18.16
N PHE A 73 -1.47 -15.91 16.99
CA PHE A 73 -1.60 -16.58 15.71
C PHE A 73 -0.22 -16.92 15.12
N PRO A 74 0.26 -18.18 15.26
CA PRO A 74 1.56 -18.56 14.73
C PRO A 74 1.55 -18.60 13.20
N ILE A 75 2.58 -18.01 12.58
CA ILE A 75 2.78 -17.99 11.12
C ILE A 75 3.35 -19.32 10.63
N HIS A 76 4.20 -19.98 11.43
CA HIS A 76 4.81 -21.25 11.07
C HIS A 76 4.12 -22.44 11.78
N PRO A 77 4.23 -23.66 11.21
CA PRO A 77 4.79 -23.98 9.89
C PRO A 77 3.87 -23.53 8.74
N LEU A 78 4.45 -23.05 7.63
CA LEU A 78 3.69 -22.58 6.46
C LEU A 78 2.87 -23.67 5.78
N THR A 79 3.22 -24.95 6.00
CA THR A 79 2.50 -26.11 5.50
C THR A 79 1.03 -26.14 5.92
N ARG A 80 0.66 -25.45 7.01
CA ARG A 80 -0.73 -25.26 7.45
C ARG A 80 -1.61 -24.50 6.45
N PHE A 81 -0.98 -23.73 5.57
CA PHE A 81 -1.66 -22.85 4.61
C PHE A 81 -1.44 -23.29 3.16
N GLN A 82 -0.69 -24.38 2.92
CA GLN A 82 -0.45 -24.91 1.59
C GLN A 82 -1.65 -25.71 1.06
N GLY A 83 -1.79 -25.78 -0.26
CA GLY A 83 -2.79 -26.61 -0.94
C GLY A 83 -3.76 -25.81 -1.80
N ALA A 84 -4.98 -26.32 -1.91
CA ALA A 84 -6.05 -25.64 -2.64
C ALA A 84 -6.34 -24.28 -1.98
N SER A 85 -6.56 -23.26 -2.82
CA SER A 85 -6.88 -21.92 -2.33
C SER A 85 -8.29 -21.89 -1.73
N ALA A 86 -8.45 -21.18 -0.63
CA ALA A 86 -9.75 -20.83 -0.08
C ALA A 86 -10.58 -20.08 -1.14
N SER A 87 -11.91 -20.21 -1.06
CA SER A 87 -12.81 -19.50 -1.97
C SER A 87 -12.62 -17.99 -1.84
N ILE A 88 -12.43 -17.30 -2.97
CA ILE A 88 -12.36 -15.84 -3.03
C ILE A 88 -13.54 -15.31 -3.83
N LYS A 89 -14.22 -14.29 -3.30
CA LYS A 89 -15.18 -13.52 -4.08
C LYS A 89 -14.43 -12.44 -4.85
N ARG A 90 -14.77 -12.25 -6.12
CA ARG A 90 -14.20 -11.16 -6.92
C ARG A 90 -14.52 -9.82 -6.26
N PRO A 91 -13.54 -8.91 -6.07
CA PRO A 91 -13.80 -7.56 -5.63
C PRO A 91 -14.76 -6.84 -6.58
N ARG A 92 -15.77 -6.17 -6.02
CA ARG A 92 -16.73 -5.34 -6.75
C ARG A 92 -16.80 -3.96 -6.12
N GLU A 93 -16.60 -2.92 -6.91
CA GLU A 93 -16.76 -1.54 -6.44
C GLU A 93 -18.21 -1.32 -5.99
N ILE A 94 -18.39 -0.78 -4.79
CA ILE A 94 -19.69 -0.45 -4.19
C ILE A 94 -19.86 1.04 -3.94
N ALA A 95 -18.75 1.78 -3.86
CA ALA A 95 -18.67 3.23 -3.74
C ALA A 95 -17.26 3.71 -4.13
N HIS A 96 -17.08 5.01 -4.29
CA HIS A 96 -15.81 5.65 -4.58
C HIS A 96 -15.82 7.10 -4.09
N PHE A 97 -14.64 7.70 -4.04
CA PHE A 97 -14.47 9.15 -3.83
C PHE A 97 -13.11 9.58 -4.40
N SER A 98 -12.92 10.89 -4.50
CA SER A 98 -11.67 11.51 -4.94
C SER A 98 -11.17 12.53 -3.93
N TYR A 99 -9.86 12.78 -3.96
CA TYR A 99 -9.23 13.96 -3.41
C TYR A 99 -8.80 14.86 -4.57
N ASP A 100 -9.03 16.17 -4.46
CA ASP A 100 -8.64 17.14 -5.49
C ASP A 100 -7.17 17.59 -5.35
N ASP A 101 -6.76 18.58 -6.15
CA ASP A 101 -5.40 19.15 -6.15
C ASP A 101 -4.99 19.84 -4.83
N ASN A 102 -5.94 20.05 -3.91
CA ASN A 102 -5.72 20.58 -2.56
C ASN A 102 -5.90 19.50 -1.49
N HIS A 103 -6.05 18.23 -1.91
CA HIS A 103 -6.34 17.09 -1.07
C HIS A 103 -7.68 17.21 -0.31
N GLU A 104 -8.67 17.88 -0.92
CA GLU A 104 -10.01 17.97 -0.35
C GLU A 104 -10.89 16.82 -0.87
N TYR A 105 -11.62 16.18 0.05
CA TYR A 105 -12.56 15.10 -0.27
C TYR A 105 -13.68 15.58 -1.21
N LYS A 106 -13.90 14.85 -2.30
CA LYS A 106 -15.01 14.96 -3.25
C LYS A 106 -15.65 13.58 -3.44
N GLU A 107 -16.96 13.48 -3.27
CA GLU A 107 -17.67 12.22 -3.49
C GLU A 107 -18.04 12.04 -4.98
N ASP A 108 -17.01 11.98 -5.82
CA ASP A 108 -17.15 11.86 -7.27
C ASP A 108 -15.95 11.12 -7.89
N GLU A 109 -15.85 11.17 -9.23
CA GLU A 109 -14.79 10.56 -10.03
C GLU A 109 -13.78 11.60 -10.58
N SER A 110 -13.72 12.80 -10.01
CA SER A 110 -12.88 13.89 -10.52
C SER A 110 -11.37 13.58 -10.52
N GLY A 111 -10.92 12.67 -9.66
CA GLY A 111 -9.53 12.20 -9.61
C GLY A 111 -9.22 11.02 -10.53
N VAL A 112 -10.17 10.56 -11.35
CA VAL A 112 -9.93 9.45 -12.29
C VAL A 112 -9.07 9.92 -13.45
N ASN A 113 -7.97 9.21 -13.68
CA ASN A 113 -7.09 9.40 -14.83
C ASN A 113 -7.07 8.17 -15.74
N TYR A 114 -6.60 8.37 -16.98
CA TYR A 114 -6.50 7.34 -18.01
C TYR A 114 -5.05 7.05 -18.37
N TYR A 115 -4.73 5.78 -18.53
CA TYR A 115 -3.40 5.36 -18.93
C TYR A 115 -3.02 5.91 -20.31
N HIS A 116 -1.82 6.47 -20.39
CA HIS A 116 -1.19 6.83 -21.64
C HIS A 116 0.31 6.57 -21.51
N PRO A 117 0.95 5.83 -22.43
CA PRO A 117 2.33 5.41 -22.24
C PRO A 117 3.30 6.62 -22.16
N PRO A 118 4.26 6.60 -21.21
CA PRO A 118 5.29 7.63 -21.10
C PRO A 118 6.33 7.50 -22.24
N GLN A 119 7.10 8.54 -22.47
CA GLN A 119 8.22 8.49 -23.41
C GLN A 119 9.38 7.66 -22.84
N MET A 120 9.96 6.79 -23.66
CA MET A 120 11.17 6.04 -23.27
C MET A 120 12.37 6.97 -23.22
N GLY A 121 13.22 6.81 -22.21
CA GLY A 121 14.33 7.70 -21.93
C GLY A 121 13.99 8.87 -21.01
N ALA A 122 12.73 9.06 -20.62
CA ALA A 122 12.34 10.09 -19.66
C ALA A 122 13.10 9.95 -18.33
N ASP A 123 13.51 11.08 -17.75
CA ASP A 123 14.15 11.13 -16.45
C ASP A 123 13.10 11.25 -15.33
N LEU A 124 12.90 10.17 -14.58
CA LEU A 124 11.97 10.15 -13.45
C LEU A 124 12.38 11.05 -12.28
N ARG A 125 13.57 11.67 -12.32
CA ARG A 125 14.01 12.69 -11.35
C ARG A 125 13.57 14.10 -11.70
N GLU A 126 13.23 14.36 -12.96
CA GLU A 126 12.98 15.72 -13.43
C GLU A 126 11.78 16.34 -12.73
N GLY A 127 11.98 17.49 -12.08
CA GLY A 127 10.96 18.18 -11.31
C GLY A 127 10.90 17.81 -9.83
N PHE A 128 11.89 17.07 -9.30
CA PHE A 128 11.94 16.74 -7.87
C PHE A 128 11.94 17.99 -6.98
N ASP A 129 12.69 19.03 -7.34
CA ASP A 129 12.80 20.27 -6.56
C ASP A 129 11.49 21.08 -6.52
N THR A 130 10.56 20.82 -7.44
CA THR A 130 9.24 21.47 -7.50
C THR A 130 8.10 20.52 -7.12
N PHE A 131 8.42 19.35 -6.56
CA PHE A 131 7.44 18.34 -6.19
C PHE A 131 6.46 18.88 -5.12
N ARG A 132 5.16 18.82 -5.43
CA ARG A 132 4.10 19.11 -4.46
C ARG A 132 3.79 17.84 -3.66
N HIS A 133 4.47 17.70 -2.52
CA HIS A 133 4.34 16.54 -1.64
C HIS A 133 3.27 16.76 -0.56
N TYR A 134 2.22 15.94 -0.59
CA TYR A 134 1.23 15.77 0.47
C TYR A 134 1.60 14.59 1.35
N GLU A 135 1.48 14.77 2.66
CA GLU A 135 1.55 13.73 3.66
C GLU A 135 0.59 14.08 4.80
N ASP A 136 -0.13 13.08 5.31
CA ASP A 136 -1.04 13.27 6.44
C ASP A 136 -0.29 13.81 7.67
N THR A 137 -0.69 14.99 8.14
CA THR A 137 -0.17 15.58 9.38
C THR A 137 -0.87 15.06 10.63
N GLU A 138 -2.09 14.55 10.46
CA GLU A 138 -2.94 13.99 11.50
C GLU A 138 -3.40 12.59 11.09
N ASN A 139 -3.94 11.80 12.02
CA ASN A 139 -4.39 10.45 11.69
C ASN A 139 -5.67 10.53 10.84
N PRO A 140 -5.67 10.08 9.56
CA PRO A 140 -6.86 10.11 8.72
C PRO A 140 -7.90 9.04 9.12
N HIS A 141 -7.54 8.13 10.04
CA HIS A 141 -8.39 7.04 10.51
C HIS A 141 -9.04 6.28 9.34
N LEU A 142 -10.29 5.86 9.48
CA LEU A 142 -11.12 5.33 8.40
C LEU A 142 -12.07 6.40 7.83
N ASP A 143 -11.84 7.69 8.10
CA ASP A 143 -12.87 8.72 8.01
C ASP A 143 -13.47 8.85 6.61
N SER A 144 -12.66 9.05 5.57
CA SER A 144 -13.17 9.15 4.20
C SER A 144 -13.86 7.86 3.72
N LEU A 145 -13.35 6.70 4.13
CA LEU A 145 -13.98 5.40 3.84
C LEU A 145 -15.36 5.31 4.49
N LEU A 146 -15.46 5.61 5.79
CA LEU A 146 -16.71 5.54 6.55
C LEU A 146 -17.70 6.61 6.08
N ARG A 147 -17.26 7.84 5.83
CA ARG A 147 -18.07 8.93 5.26
C ARG A 147 -18.73 8.51 3.95
N THR A 148 -17.95 7.91 3.04
CA THR A 148 -18.49 7.42 1.76
C THR A 148 -19.50 6.29 1.97
N LEU A 149 -19.25 5.38 2.93
CA LEU A 149 -20.21 4.33 3.27
C LEU A 149 -21.51 4.90 3.86
N VAL A 150 -21.44 5.91 4.75
CA VAL A 150 -22.63 6.60 5.28
C VAL A 150 -23.47 7.18 4.14
N SER A 151 -22.83 7.89 3.20
CA SER A 151 -23.53 8.47 2.05
C SER A 151 -24.23 7.41 1.21
N LYS A 152 -23.54 6.29 0.91
CA LYS A 152 -24.12 5.15 0.21
C LYS A 152 -25.34 4.58 0.95
N GLU A 153 -25.21 4.33 2.25
CA GLU A 153 -26.30 3.76 3.06
C GLU A 153 -27.49 4.70 3.16
N LYS A 154 -27.27 6.02 3.22
CA LYS A 154 -28.33 7.04 3.15
C LYS A 154 -29.07 6.98 1.83
N ARG A 155 -28.34 6.88 0.70
CA ARG A 155 -28.90 6.83 -0.65
C ARG A 155 -29.70 5.55 -0.92
N GLU A 156 -29.22 4.42 -0.43
CA GLU A 156 -29.82 3.10 -0.69
C GLU A 156 -30.82 2.68 0.39
N GLY A 157 -30.82 3.35 1.55
CA GLY A 157 -31.69 3.02 2.68
C GLY A 157 -31.28 1.75 3.43
N GLU A 158 -30.24 1.06 2.98
CA GLU A 158 -29.76 -0.21 3.53
C GLU A 158 -28.32 -0.12 4.01
N ARG A 159 -28.04 -0.80 5.13
CA ARG A 159 -26.69 -0.92 5.69
C ARG A 159 -25.82 -1.84 4.83
N VAL A 160 -24.56 -1.45 4.62
CA VAL A 160 -23.53 -2.36 4.07
C VAL A 160 -23.13 -3.38 5.13
N GLN A 161 -23.74 -4.57 5.06
CA GLN A 161 -23.42 -5.67 5.98
C GLN A 161 -22.15 -6.41 5.55
N THR A 162 -21.16 -6.42 6.45
CA THR A 162 -19.88 -7.11 6.24
C THR A 162 -19.21 -7.52 7.56
N ASP A 163 -18.31 -8.50 7.52
CA ASP A 163 -17.51 -8.89 8.70
C ASP A 163 -16.37 -7.91 8.98
N PHE A 164 -15.72 -7.39 7.93
CA PHE A 164 -14.55 -6.52 8.08
C PHE A 164 -14.63 -5.26 7.21
N VAL A 165 -14.11 -4.15 7.73
CA VAL A 165 -13.90 -2.88 7.01
C VAL A 165 -12.48 -2.36 7.31
N MET A 166 -11.70 -2.05 6.28
CA MET A 166 -10.36 -1.49 6.44
C MET A 166 -9.85 -0.83 5.16
N TRP A 167 -8.80 -0.02 5.26
CA TRP A 167 -7.98 0.32 4.09
C TRP A 167 -7.25 -0.93 3.56
N ARG A 168 -7.20 -1.07 2.23
CA ARG A 168 -6.57 -2.19 1.51
C ARG A 168 -5.13 -2.46 1.98
N GLY A 169 -4.38 -1.42 2.33
CA GLY A 169 -3.01 -1.56 2.83
C GLY A 169 -2.89 -2.51 4.03
N MET A 170 -3.90 -2.56 4.90
CA MET A 170 -3.90 -3.44 6.08
C MET A 170 -4.01 -4.90 5.65
N MET A 171 -4.94 -5.17 4.73
CA MET A 171 -5.12 -6.51 4.17
C MET A 171 -3.90 -6.95 3.35
N THR A 172 -3.23 -6.04 2.63
CA THR A 172 -1.96 -6.34 1.95
C THR A 172 -0.90 -6.84 2.94
N LYS A 173 -0.69 -6.13 4.06
CA LYS A 173 0.30 -6.52 5.09
C LYS A 173 0.01 -7.92 5.64
N ILE A 174 -1.25 -8.18 5.99
CA ILE A 174 -1.71 -9.49 6.47
C ILE A 174 -1.44 -10.56 5.40
N MET A 175 -1.91 -10.34 4.17
CA MET A 175 -1.85 -11.33 3.09
C MET A 175 -0.41 -11.70 2.68
N THR A 176 0.53 -10.74 2.74
CA THR A 176 1.93 -10.98 2.37
C THR A 176 2.80 -11.53 3.50
N THR A 177 2.30 -11.55 4.74
CA THR A 177 3.05 -11.97 5.94
C THR A 177 3.81 -13.30 5.80
N PRO A 178 3.25 -14.36 5.16
CA PRO A 178 3.96 -15.64 5.03
C PRO A 178 5.32 -15.58 4.31
N PHE A 179 5.51 -14.59 3.42
CA PHE A 179 6.68 -14.51 2.54
C PHE A 179 7.41 -13.16 2.60
N ASP A 180 6.82 -12.14 3.23
CA ASP A 180 7.53 -10.90 3.52
C ASP A 180 8.43 -11.08 4.75
N MET A 181 9.70 -11.36 4.51
CA MET A 181 10.73 -11.54 5.55
C MET A 181 10.95 -10.31 6.44
N PHE A 182 10.44 -9.16 6.02
CA PHE A 182 10.53 -7.89 6.74
C PHE A 182 9.16 -7.44 7.25
N ALA A 183 8.14 -8.31 7.21
CA ALA A 183 6.82 -7.99 7.72
C ALA A 183 6.88 -7.56 9.18
N GLU A 184 6.35 -6.37 9.42
CA GLU A 184 6.15 -5.76 10.72
C GLU A 184 4.95 -4.82 10.60
N PHE A 185 4.05 -4.88 11.56
CA PHE A 185 2.92 -3.98 11.62
C PHE A 185 2.32 -3.90 13.02
N ASP A 186 1.78 -2.73 13.31
CA ASP A 186 0.90 -2.47 14.44
C ASP A 186 -0.41 -1.93 13.87
N LEU A 187 -1.51 -2.63 14.15
CA LEU A 187 -2.86 -2.25 13.74
C LEU A 187 -3.75 -2.11 14.97
N PHE A 188 -4.79 -1.30 14.85
CA PHE A 188 -5.89 -1.26 15.80
C PHE A 188 -7.15 -1.83 15.18
N ALA A 189 -7.98 -2.45 16.01
CA ALA A 189 -9.27 -2.99 15.61
C ALA A 189 -10.35 -2.75 16.67
N THR A 190 -11.58 -2.53 16.23
CA THR A 190 -12.76 -2.43 17.09
C THR A 190 -13.95 -3.17 16.49
N LEU A 191 -14.80 -3.76 17.34
CA LEU A 191 -16.04 -4.42 16.94
C LEU A 191 -17.20 -3.45 17.17
N HIS A 192 -17.95 -3.17 16.12
CA HIS A 192 -19.16 -2.34 16.22
C HIS A 192 -20.27 -2.91 15.35
N GLN A 193 -21.43 -3.17 15.97
CA GLN A 193 -22.62 -3.76 15.35
C GLN A 193 -22.33 -5.01 14.48
N GLY A 194 -21.46 -5.91 14.95
CA GLY A 194 -21.12 -7.16 14.25
C GLY A 194 -20.06 -7.05 13.14
N THR A 195 -19.47 -5.87 12.93
CA THR A 195 -18.40 -5.63 11.96
C THR A 195 -17.10 -5.24 12.69
N ILE A 196 -15.97 -5.82 12.28
CA ILE A 196 -14.63 -5.48 12.79
C ILE A 196 -14.00 -4.44 11.86
N TYR A 197 -13.69 -3.27 12.41
CA TYR A 197 -13.01 -2.18 11.69
C TYR A 197 -11.53 -2.21 12.06
N ILE A 198 -10.64 -2.12 11.07
CA ILE A 198 -9.19 -2.23 11.28
C ILE A 198 -8.48 -1.05 10.62
N GLU A 199 -7.60 -0.41 11.38
CA GLU A 199 -6.74 0.69 10.92
C GLU A 199 -5.27 0.49 11.33
N GLU A 200 -4.40 1.32 10.77
CA GLU A 200 -2.97 1.33 11.11
C GLU A 200 -2.70 2.13 12.39
N ASP A 201 -1.73 1.72 13.20
CA ASP A 201 -1.18 2.56 14.28
C ASP A 201 -0.39 3.73 13.66
N PHE A 202 -1.09 4.83 13.37
CA PHE A 202 -0.54 6.01 12.69
C PHE A 202 0.68 6.59 13.40
N ASN A 203 0.62 6.70 14.73
CA ASN A 203 1.70 7.26 15.54
C ASN A 203 2.98 6.43 15.45
N LYS A 204 2.86 5.09 15.53
CA LYS A 204 4.01 4.21 15.31
C LYS A 204 4.56 4.29 13.90
N LYS A 205 3.69 4.36 12.88
CA LYS A 205 4.13 4.52 11.49
C LYS A 205 4.89 5.83 11.28
N ALA A 206 4.37 6.95 11.79
CA ALA A 206 5.02 8.25 11.75
C ALA A 206 6.39 8.24 12.47
N ALA A 207 6.46 7.63 13.65
CA ALA A 207 7.72 7.47 14.38
C ALA A 207 8.74 6.60 13.63
N SER A 208 8.29 5.51 12.99
CA SER A 208 9.15 4.66 12.14
C SER A 208 9.74 5.46 10.99
N ARG A 209 8.92 6.20 10.24
CA ARG A 209 9.35 7.07 9.14
C ARG A 209 10.38 8.11 9.59
N ALA A 210 10.12 8.80 10.71
CA ALA A 210 11.04 9.80 11.26
C ALA A 210 12.39 9.18 11.67
N SER A 211 12.36 7.97 12.23
CA SER A 211 13.59 7.25 12.62
C SER A 211 14.42 6.82 11.40
N GLU A 212 13.77 6.37 10.33
CA GLU A 212 14.44 5.98 9.08
C GLU A 212 15.12 7.18 8.42
N SER A 213 14.44 8.32 8.34
CA SER A 213 15.00 9.58 7.83
C SER A 213 16.23 10.02 8.64
N ASN A 214 16.13 10.02 9.97
CA ASN A 214 17.25 10.36 10.85
C ASN A 214 18.44 9.38 10.76
N SER A 215 18.19 8.08 10.63
CA SER A 215 19.25 7.06 10.53
C SER A 215 20.09 7.19 9.26
N GLN A 216 19.49 7.69 8.16
CA GLN A 216 20.18 7.93 6.89
C GLN A 216 21.18 9.10 6.99
N SER A 217 20.96 10.06 7.89
CA SER A 217 21.97 11.10 8.20
C SER A 217 23.24 10.54 8.87
N ARG A 218 23.12 9.42 9.60
CA ARG A 218 24.21 8.83 10.40
C ARG A 218 25.05 7.80 9.64
N HIS A 219 24.49 7.18 8.60
CA HIS A 219 25.20 6.26 7.72
C HIS A 219 25.26 6.89 6.33
N ALA A 220 26.30 7.67 6.08
CA ALA A 220 26.51 8.36 4.80
C ALA A 220 26.34 7.38 3.64
N ARG A 221 25.18 7.43 2.96
CA ARG A 221 25.03 6.74 1.69
C ARG A 221 26.04 7.34 0.72
N PRO A 222 26.68 6.53 -0.14
CA PRO A 222 27.53 7.07 -1.18
C PRO A 222 26.76 8.12 -1.97
N SER A 223 27.34 9.32 -2.16
CA SER A 223 26.70 10.50 -2.74
C SER A 223 26.10 10.30 -4.14
N HIS A 224 26.44 9.20 -4.81
CA HIS A 224 25.99 8.85 -6.16
C HIS A 224 24.70 8.00 -6.22
N LEU A 225 24.18 7.52 -5.09
CA LEU A 225 22.93 6.76 -5.05
C LEU A 225 21.73 7.66 -4.68
N PRO A 226 20.57 7.50 -5.34
CA PRO A 226 19.37 8.27 -4.99
C PRO A 226 18.95 8.08 -3.51
N SER A 227 18.47 9.17 -2.90
CA SER A 227 17.83 9.13 -1.58
C SER A 227 16.53 8.33 -1.63
N HIS A 228 16.01 7.95 -0.46
CA HIS A 228 14.70 7.28 -0.40
C HIS A 228 13.58 8.17 -0.93
N GLU A 229 13.62 9.48 -0.63
CA GLU A 229 12.66 10.47 -1.12
C GLU A 229 12.64 10.54 -2.65
N ILE A 230 13.81 10.56 -3.29
CA ILE A 230 13.91 10.53 -4.75
C ILE A 230 13.35 9.21 -5.31
N MET A 231 13.60 8.07 -4.66
CA MET A 231 13.04 6.79 -5.10
C MET A 231 11.52 6.74 -4.98
N THR A 232 10.94 7.37 -3.96
CA THR A 232 9.48 7.55 -3.83
C THR A 232 8.96 8.45 -4.95
N TYR A 233 9.63 9.57 -5.20
CA TYR A 233 9.26 10.50 -6.27
C TYR A 233 9.22 9.85 -7.65
N PHE A 234 10.10 8.87 -7.93
CA PHE A 234 10.05 8.13 -9.20
C PHE A 234 8.69 7.49 -9.47
N GLY A 235 7.97 7.07 -8.44
CA GLY A 235 6.59 6.57 -8.58
C GLY A 235 5.65 7.67 -9.07
N TYR A 236 5.56 8.77 -8.32
CA TYR A 236 4.68 9.90 -8.66
C TYR A 236 5.03 10.55 -10.01
N LYS A 237 6.32 10.65 -10.35
CA LYS A 237 6.73 11.15 -11.67
C LYS A 237 6.32 10.17 -12.76
N PHE A 238 6.46 8.86 -12.54
CA PHE A 238 6.01 7.86 -13.50
C PHE A 238 4.50 7.91 -13.71
N GLU A 239 3.70 8.11 -12.66
CA GLU A 239 2.26 8.37 -12.75
C GLU A 239 1.97 9.64 -13.57
N THR A 240 2.61 10.76 -13.24
CA THR A 240 2.49 12.03 -13.98
C THR A 240 2.74 11.85 -15.49
N LEU A 241 3.73 11.04 -15.86
CA LEU A 241 4.09 10.79 -17.25
C LEU A 241 3.18 9.78 -17.95
N SER A 242 2.54 8.90 -17.17
CA SER A 242 1.80 7.73 -17.66
C SER A 242 0.28 7.87 -17.59
N LEU A 243 -0.22 9.02 -17.11
CA LEU A 243 -1.63 9.27 -16.89
C LEU A 243 -2.06 10.58 -17.57
N LEU A 244 -3.32 10.59 -18.02
CA LEU A 244 -4.01 11.73 -18.60
C LEU A 244 -5.32 12.00 -17.84
N PRO A 245 -5.76 13.27 -17.72
CA PRO A 245 -7.00 13.61 -17.02
C PRO A 245 -8.26 13.16 -17.76
N ASP A 246 -8.15 12.82 -19.05
CA ASP A 246 -9.23 12.27 -19.87
C ASP A 246 -8.62 11.35 -20.94
N LEU A 247 -9.46 10.68 -21.72
CA LEU A 247 -9.07 9.91 -22.89
C LEU A 247 -8.18 10.75 -23.81
N SER A 248 -7.17 10.11 -24.38
CA SER A 248 -6.18 10.80 -25.24
C SER A 248 -6.77 11.56 -26.42
N SER A 249 -7.98 11.22 -26.88
CA SER A 249 -8.72 11.93 -27.92
C SER A 249 -9.24 13.30 -27.49
N ASN A 250 -9.43 13.50 -26.18
CA ASN A 250 -10.02 14.70 -25.58
C ASN A 250 -8.96 15.63 -24.99
N VAL A 251 -7.73 15.16 -24.82
CA VAL A 251 -6.62 15.93 -24.27
C VAL A 251 -5.86 16.63 -25.40
N PRO A 252 -5.60 17.95 -25.32
CA PRO A 252 -4.80 18.66 -26.32
C PRO A 252 -3.41 18.03 -26.50
N ARG A 253 -2.97 17.93 -27.77
CA ARG A 253 -1.66 17.37 -28.14
C ARG A 253 -0.51 18.01 -27.36
N GLU A 254 -0.55 19.34 -27.21
CA GLU A 254 0.44 20.10 -26.46
C GLU A 254 0.52 19.69 -24.99
N THR A 255 -0.62 19.38 -24.35
CA THR A 255 -0.66 18.88 -22.96
C THR A 255 -0.02 17.49 -22.87
N ILE A 256 -0.32 16.61 -23.83
CA ILE A 256 0.28 15.26 -23.90
C ILE A 256 1.81 15.35 -24.05
N GLU A 257 2.29 16.22 -24.93
CA GLU A 257 3.71 16.36 -25.24
C GLU A 257 4.51 17.09 -24.16
N ASN A 258 3.87 17.96 -23.36
CA ASN A 258 4.53 18.70 -22.27
C ASN A 258 4.46 18.02 -20.90
N ARG A 259 3.99 16.76 -20.78
CA ARG A 259 3.90 16.05 -19.49
C ARG A 259 5.23 15.96 -18.73
N GLU A 260 6.36 15.90 -19.42
CA GLU A 260 7.69 15.88 -18.78
C GLU A 260 7.96 17.14 -17.95
N LYS A 261 7.41 18.28 -18.38
CA LYS A 261 7.52 19.57 -17.70
C LYS A 261 6.40 19.81 -16.67
N ALA A 262 5.40 18.93 -16.60
CA ALA A 262 4.31 19.07 -15.65
C ALA A 262 4.84 18.93 -14.22
N VAL A 263 4.31 19.76 -13.32
CA VAL A 263 4.61 19.67 -11.89
C VAL A 263 3.97 18.39 -11.35
N THR A 264 4.81 17.51 -10.81
CA THR A 264 4.34 16.30 -10.13
C THR A 264 3.74 16.66 -8.77
N SER A 265 2.63 16.00 -8.44
CA SER A 265 1.88 16.17 -7.20
C SER A 265 1.28 14.83 -6.79
N ASN A 266 1.22 14.54 -5.49
CA ASN A 266 0.50 13.37 -4.94
C ASN A 266 -0.74 13.76 -4.11
N TYR A 267 -1.20 15.01 -4.26
CA TYR A 267 -2.40 15.53 -3.59
C TYR A 267 -3.68 14.88 -4.13
N ALA A 268 -3.87 14.93 -5.45
CA ALA A 268 -5.06 14.42 -6.10
C ALA A 268 -5.02 12.89 -6.19
N GLN A 269 -6.12 12.23 -5.81
CA GLN A 269 -6.20 10.78 -5.72
C GLN A 269 -7.62 10.31 -6.05
N HIS A 270 -7.76 9.07 -6.51
CA HIS A 270 -9.06 8.40 -6.63
C HIS A 270 -9.08 7.10 -5.84
N CYS A 271 -10.07 6.95 -4.97
CA CYS A 271 -10.23 5.80 -4.10
C CYS A 271 -11.45 4.97 -4.50
N SER A 272 -11.21 3.69 -4.78
CA SER A 272 -12.26 2.70 -4.97
C SER A 272 -12.57 1.98 -3.66
N ILE A 273 -13.85 1.82 -3.34
CA ILE A 273 -14.32 1.03 -2.20
C ILE A 273 -14.98 -0.22 -2.74
N VAL A 274 -14.35 -1.37 -2.48
CA VAL A 274 -14.79 -2.66 -2.99
C VAL A 274 -15.36 -3.55 -1.90
N ARG A 275 -16.35 -4.37 -2.25
CA ARG A 275 -16.78 -5.53 -1.48
C ARG A 275 -16.14 -6.80 -2.04
N THR A 276 -15.58 -7.62 -1.17
CA THR A 276 -14.93 -8.89 -1.51
C THR A 276 -15.17 -9.94 -0.42
N GLY A 277 -14.54 -11.11 -0.53
CA GLY A 277 -14.63 -12.15 0.49
C GLY A 277 -13.53 -13.20 0.40
N PHE A 278 -13.13 -13.71 1.57
CA PHE A 278 -12.12 -14.75 1.77
C PHE A 278 -12.71 -15.87 2.60
N GLY A 279 -12.85 -17.07 2.01
CA GLY A 279 -13.58 -18.18 2.62
C GLY A 279 -15.03 -17.78 2.92
N THR A 280 -15.41 -17.85 4.20
CA THR A 280 -16.73 -17.45 4.70
C THR A 280 -16.81 -15.98 5.11
N HIS A 281 -15.69 -15.24 5.08
CA HIS A 281 -15.62 -13.87 5.56
C HIS A 281 -15.88 -12.86 4.44
N SER A 282 -16.72 -11.86 4.70
CA SER A 282 -16.90 -10.72 3.78
C SER A 282 -16.09 -9.51 4.23
N LEU A 283 -15.56 -8.77 3.26
CA LEU A 283 -14.73 -7.59 3.51
C LEU A 283 -15.21 -6.42 2.67
N VAL A 284 -15.11 -5.21 3.23
CA VAL A 284 -15.10 -3.95 2.50
C VAL A 284 -13.70 -3.37 2.60
N LEU A 285 -13.09 -3.09 1.45
CA LEU A 285 -11.74 -2.55 1.35
C LEU A 285 -11.79 -1.23 0.59
N GLY A 286 -11.27 -0.16 1.19
CA GLY A 286 -10.99 1.10 0.49
C GLY A 286 -9.55 1.15 0.00
N GLY A 287 -9.29 1.71 -1.16
CA GLY A 287 -7.91 2.03 -1.55
C GLY A 287 -7.81 2.81 -2.84
N GLU A 288 -6.70 3.53 -2.94
CA GLU A 288 -6.30 4.26 -4.14
C GLU A 288 -6.10 3.32 -5.34
N VAL A 289 -6.53 3.80 -6.51
CA VAL A 289 -6.30 3.20 -7.82
C VAL A 289 -5.69 4.27 -8.73
N ASP A 290 -4.65 3.91 -9.48
CA ASP A 290 -3.83 4.92 -10.18
C ASP A 290 -4.51 5.45 -11.44
N GLY A 291 -5.37 4.65 -12.08
CA GLY A 291 -6.13 5.07 -13.24
C GLY A 291 -6.82 3.94 -13.99
N LEU A 292 -7.39 4.27 -15.14
CA LEU A 292 -8.14 3.38 -16.01
C LEU A 292 -7.36 3.02 -17.27
N TRP A 293 -7.41 1.74 -17.64
CA TRP A 293 -6.97 1.28 -18.97
C TRP A 293 -7.96 1.69 -20.06
N GLU A 294 -9.25 1.66 -19.75
CA GLU A 294 -10.39 1.97 -20.62
C GLU A 294 -11.50 2.62 -19.77
N PRO A 295 -12.42 3.39 -20.37
CA PRO A 295 -13.60 3.92 -19.68
C PRO A 295 -14.33 2.86 -18.85
N LYS A 296 -14.88 3.27 -17.71
CA LYS A 296 -15.73 2.39 -16.90
C LYS A 296 -16.89 1.87 -17.76
N PRO A 297 -17.24 0.57 -17.66
CA PRO A 297 -18.42 0.06 -18.33
C PRO A 297 -19.68 0.72 -17.76
N ASP A 298 -20.74 0.75 -18.56
CA ASP A 298 -22.07 1.12 -18.07
C ASP A 298 -22.56 0.04 -17.08
N LEU A 299 -22.34 0.28 -15.79
CA LEU A 299 -22.67 -0.67 -14.72
C LEU A 299 -24.19 -0.83 -14.51
N GLN A 300 -25.02 0.06 -15.05
CA GLN A 300 -26.47 -0.15 -15.05
C GLN A 300 -26.86 -1.23 -16.06
N LYS A 301 -26.21 -1.26 -17.22
CA LYS A 301 -26.41 -2.30 -18.24
C LYS A 301 -25.64 -3.58 -17.95
N PHE A 302 -24.44 -3.46 -17.38
CA PHE A 302 -23.53 -4.57 -17.13
C PHE A 302 -23.02 -4.54 -15.69
N PRO A 303 -23.86 -4.90 -14.70
CA PRO A 303 -23.53 -4.80 -13.28
C PRO A 303 -22.36 -5.71 -12.84
N ASP A 304 -22.06 -6.73 -13.64
CA ASP A 304 -20.94 -7.65 -13.41
C ASP A 304 -19.69 -7.32 -14.23
N ALA A 305 -19.74 -6.28 -15.08
CA ALA A 305 -18.62 -5.91 -15.92
C ALA A 305 -17.46 -5.42 -15.06
N PRO A 306 -16.22 -5.87 -15.33
CA PRO A 306 -15.09 -5.45 -14.55
C PRO A 306 -14.65 -4.05 -14.93
N ILE A 307 -14.43 -3.20 -13.92
CA ILE A 307 -13.73 -1.94 -14.11
C ILE A 307 -12.26 -2.26 -14.39
N GLN A 308 -11.72 -1.68 -15.46
CA GLN A 308 -10.35 -1.93 -15.90
C GLN A 308 -9.36 -0.98 -15.20
N TRP A 309 -9.39 -0.98 -13.87
CA TRP A 309 -8.38 -0.32 -13.06
C TRP A 309 -6.99 -0.86 -13.39
N ILE A 310 -6.01 0.03 -13.31
CA ILE A 310 -4.58 -0.25 -13.44
C ILE A 310 -3.82 0.18 -12.18
N GLU A 311 -2.65 -0.43 -12.00
CA GLU A 311 -1.64 -0.03 -11.03
C GLU A 311 -0.36 0.32 -11.79
N LEU A 312 0.29 1.42 -11.44
CA LEU A 312 1.56 1.87 -11.94
C LEU A 312 2.64 1.62 -10.90
N LYS A 313 3.75 1.02 -11.33
CA LYS A 313 4.90 0.76 -10.47
C LYS A 313 6.18 1.09 -11.19
N THR A 314 7.22 1.43 -10.43
CA THR A 314 8.58 1.51 -10.96
C THR A 314 9.47 0.42 -10.36
N SER A 315 10.42 -0.06 -11.16
CA SER A 315 11.46 -0.96 -10.70
C SER A 315 12.79 -0.62 -11.33
N GLU A 316 13.88 -0.92 -10.61
CA GLU A 316 15.18 -1.01 -11.25
C GLU A 316 15.14 -2.07 -12.34
N GLU A 317 15.71 -1.75 -13.51
CA GLU A 317 15.86 -2.68 -14.62
C GLU A 317 16.67 -3.91 -14.21
N LEU A 318 16.30 -5.05 -14.77
CA LEU A 318 17.15 -6.22 -14.74
C LEU A 318 18.23 -6.00 -15.81
N GLY A 319 19.51 -6.20 -15.46
CA GLY A 319 20.58 -6.14 -16.45
C GLY A 319 20.34 -7.15 -17.57
N GLN A 320 21.02 -7.00 -18.72
CA GLN A 320 20.83 -7.85 -19.91
C GLN A 320 20.90 -9.36 -19.59
N TYR A 321 21.74 -9.74 -18.63
CA TYR A 321 21.87 -11.09 -18.11
C TYR A 321 21.68 -11.05 -16.58
N PRO A 322 20.44 -11.07 -16.08
CA PRO A 322 20.19 -10.93 -14.65
C PRO A 322 20.67 -12.18 -13.91
N SER A 323 21.27 -11.98 -12.75
CA SER A 323 21.62 -13.11 -11.87
C SER A 323 20.36 -13.70 -11.22
N ASP A 324 20.45 -14.95 -10.74
CA ASP A 324 19.37 -15.57 -9.95
C ASP A 324 18.95 -14.71 -8.76
N ARG A 325 19.89 -13.96 -8.17
CA ARG A 325 19.63 -13.04 -7.07
C ARG A 325 18.78 -11.84 -7.51
N ASP A 326 19.01 -11.31 -8.70
CA ASP A 326 18.25 -10.19 -9.25
C ASP A 326 16.81 -10.62 -9.56
N ILE A 327 16.67 -11.81 -10.17
CA ILE A 327 15.37 -12.43 -10.45
C ILE A 327 14.61 -12.66 -9.13
N LEU A 328 15.26 -13.28 -8.12
CA LEU A 328 14.65 -13.50 -6.82
C LEU A 328 14.23 -12.20 -6.13
N LYS A 329 15.04 -11.14 -6.20
CA LYS A 329 14.72 -9.82 -5.65
C LYS A 329 13.48 -9.23 -6.34
N TYR A 330 13.40 -9.34 -7.67
CA TYR A 330 12.27 -8.84 -8.43
C TYR A 330 11.00 -9.65 -8.16
N GLU A 331 11.07 -10.98 -8.17
CA GLU A 331 9.91 -11.83 -7.88
C GLU A 331 9.40 -11.64 -6.44
N ARG A 332 10.27 -11.38 -5.46
CA ARG A 332 9.84 -10.97 -4.10
C ARG A 332 9.09 -9.63 -4.10
N LYS A 333 9.43 -8.69 -4.98
CA LYS A 333 8.69 -7.43 -5.13
C LYS A 333 7.30 -7.68 -5.74
N LEU A 334 7.21 -8.60 -6.71
CA LEU A 334 5.94 -8.98 -7.35
C LEU A 334 4.89 -9.48 -6.34
N LEU A 335 5.28 -10.03 -5.18
CA LEU A 335 4.35 -10.38 -4.11
C LEU A 335 3.50 -9.17 -3.67
N LYS A 336 4.13 -8.02 -3.41
CA LYS A 336 3.43 -6.81 -2.97
C LYS A 336 2.61 -6.20 -4.09
N PHE A 337 3.16 -6.18 -5.31
CA PHE A 337 2.43 -5.70 -6.49
C PHE A 337 1.16 -6.52 -6.70
N TRP A 338 1.28 -7.85 -6.69
CA TRP A 338 0.14 -8.76 -6.80
C TRP A 338 -0.87 -8.54 -5.68
N ALA A 339 -0.46 -8.56 -4.41
CA ALA A 339 -1.40 -8.45 -3.29
C ALA A 339 -2.14 -7.10 -3.30
N GLN A 340 -1.44 -5.99 -3.56
CA GLN A 340 -2.04 -4.65 -3.64
C GLN A 340 -3.14 -4.61 -4.71
N SER A 341 -2.82 -5.05 -5.92
CA SER A 341 -3.75 -4.98 -7.06
C SER A 341 -4.87 -6.03 -6.96
N PHE A 342 -4.56 -7.25 -6.50
CA PHE A 342 -5.52 -8.34 -6.35
C PHE A 342 -6.66 -7.99 -5.40
N LEU A 343 -6.35 -7.33 -4.28
CA LEU A 343 -7.32 -6.99 -3.24
C LEU A 343 -8.37 -5.97 -3.68
N LEU A 344 -8.05 -5.08 -4.64
CA LEU A 344 -9.00 -4.12 -5.23
C LEU A 344 -9.57 -4.60 -6.58
N GLY A 345 -9.17 -5.78 -7.06
CA GLY A 345 -9.60 -6.26 -8.37
C GLY A 345 -8.96 -5.50 -9.55
N VAL A 346 -7.84 -4.82 -9.31
CA VAL A 346 -7.04 -4.14 -10.34
C VAL A 346 -6.51 -5.17 -11.32
N SER A 347 -6.80 -4.95 -12.60
CA SER A 347 -6.65 -5.97 -13.64
C SER A 347 -5.23 -6.08 -14.17
N LYS A 348 -4.51 -4.95 -14.25
CA LYS A 348 -3.19 -4.85 -14.83
C LYS A 348 -2.26 -4.01 -13.96
N ILE A 349 -0.99 -4.38 -13.95
CA ILE A 349 0.09 -3.65 -13.31
C ILE A 349 1.09 -3.28 -14.39
N ILE A 350 1.31 -1.99 -14.61
CA ILE A 350 2.29 -1.48 -15.57
C ILE A 350 3.56 -1.12 -14.80
N VAL A 351 4.66 -1.76 -15.15
CA VAL A 351 5.96 -1.57 -14.48
C VAL A 351 6.90 -0.80 -15.40
N GLY A 352 7.27 0.41 -15.00
CA GLY A 352 8.37 1.18 -15.57
C GLY A 352 9.71 0.69 -15.05
N PHE A 353 10.51 0.08 -15.93
CA PHE A 353 11.89 -0.31 -15.62
C PHE A 353 12.84 0.84 -15.89
N ARG A 354 13.59 1.22 -14.87
CA ARG A 354 14.49 2.37 -14.89
C ARG A 354 15.91 1.96 -14.52
N THR A 355 16.87 2.74 -14.99
CA THR A 355 18.25 2.70 -14.47
C THR A 355 18.28 3.08 -12.97
N LYS A 356 19.43 2.92 -12.31
CA LYS A 356 19.62 3.44 -10.93
C LYS A 356 19.46 4.96 -10.85
N HIS A 357 19.69 5.67 -11.95
CA HIS A 357 19.60 7.13 -12.00
C HIS A 357 18.22 7.63 -12.40
N GLY A 358 17.19 6.78 -12.48
CA GLY A 358 15.82 7.23 -12.76
C GLY A 358 15.44 7.29 -14.24
N ILE A 359 16.38 7.04 -15.16
CA ILE A 359 16.06 7.00 -16.60
C ILE A 359 15.19 5.79 -16.93
N LEU A 360 14.00 6.02 -17.49
CA LEU A 360 13.07 4.98 -17.91
C LEU A 360 13.59 4.26 -19.17
N ARG A 361 13.75 2.94 -19.10
CA ARG A 361 14.35 2.09 -20.14
C ARG A 361 13.38 1.05 -20.73
N GLY A 362 12.35 0.68 -19.98
CA GLY A 362 11.37 -0.30 -20.44
C GLY A 362 10.04 -0.21 -19.72
N LEU A 363 9.04 -0.84 -20.32
CA LEU A 363 7.69 -0.98 -19.79
C LEU A 363 7.25 -2.42 -19.97
N ASP A 364 6.70 -3.01 -18.91
CA ASP A 364 5.93 -4.25 -19.00
C ASP A 364 4.53 -4.06 -18.44
N VAL A 365 3.58 -4.82 -18.98
CA VAL A 365 2.21 -4.90 -18.48
C VAL A 365 1.97 -6.32 -17.97
N TYR A 366 1.73 -6.44 -16.67
CA TYR A 366 1.42 -7.70 -16.02
C TYR A 366 -0.09 -7.79 -15.78
N GLU A 367 -0.71 -8.90 -16.19
CA GLU A 367 -2.05 -9.24 -15.71
C GLU A 367 -1.94 -9.75 -14.26
N THR A 368 -2.64 -9.09 -13.34
CA THR A 368 -2.55 -9.38 -11.89
C THR A 368 -2.77 -10.87 -11.59
N THR A 369 -3.73 -11.50 -12.26
CA THR A 369 -4.08 -12.91 -12.06
C THR A 369 -3.01 -13.89 -12.54
N LYS A 370 -2.11 -13.48 -13.45
CA LYS A 370 -1.04 -14.32 -14.00
C LYS A 370 0.22 -14.32 -13.14
N ILE A 371 0.44 -13.29 -12.31
CA ILE A 371 1.67 -13.11 -11.53
C ILE A 371 2.02 -14.33 -10.64
N PRO A 372 1.11 -14.90 -9.84
CA PRO A 372 1.46 -16.08 -9.02
C PRO A 372 1.92 -17.27 -9.86
N GLY A 373 1.29 -17.48 -11.02
CA GLY A 373 1.68 -18.53 -11.95
C GLY A 373 3.04 -18.30 -12.60
N MET A 374 3.43 -17.04 -12.82
CA MET A 374 4.75 -16.66 -13.32
C MET A 374 5.83 -16.98 -12.30
N VAL A 375 5.69 -16.51 -11.06
CA VAL A 375 6.66 -16.77 -9.98
C VAL A 375 6.82 -18.26 -9.69
N ARG A 376 5.72 -19.02 -9.69
CA ARG A 376 5.75 -20.48 -9.52
C ARG A 376 6.58 -21.20 -10.60
N ARG A 377 6.63 -20.66 -11.83
CA ARG A 377 7.46 -21.20 -12.92
C ARG A 377 8.91 -20.67 -12.89
N GLY A 378 9.13 -19.56 -12.19
CA GLY A 378 10.43 -18.95 -11.94
C GLY A 378 11.06 -19.49 -10.66
N THR A 379 11.35 -18.61 -9.70
CA THR A 379 12.04 -19.02 -8.45
C THR A 379 11.15 -19.77 -7.47
N GLY A 380 9.81 -19.65 -7.60
CA GLY A 380 8.86 -20.20 -6.64
C GLY A 380 9.01 -19.62 -5.22
N CYS A 381 9.57 -18.41 -5.09
CA CYS A 381 9.92 -17.85 -3.78
C CYS A 381 8.73 -17.44 -2.91
N TRP A 382 7.52 -17.40 -3.47
CA TRP A 382 6.26 -17.24 -2.77
C TRP A 382 5.13 -17.95 -3.52
N ASP A 383 4.04 -18.24 -2.80
CA ASP A 383 2.88 -18.93 -3.33
C ASP A 383 1.58 -18.18 -3.01
N GLY A 384 0.84 -17.81 -4.06
CA GLY A 384 -0.40 -17.03 -3.92
C GLY A 384 -1.50 -17.76 -3.15
N ASN A 385 -1.59 -19.09 -3.27
CA ASN A 385 -2.57 -19.88 -2.52
C ASN A 385 -2.27 -19.83 -1.02
N THR A 386 -1.00 -19.98 -0.65
CA THR A 386 -0.53 -19.88 0.74
C THR A 386 -0.85 -18.51 1.33
N CYS A 387 -0.66 -17.41 0.59
CA CYS A 387 -1.07 -16.07 1.00
C CYS A 387 -2.58 -15.96 1.27
N ILE A 388 -3.41 -16.47 0.35
CA ILE A 388 -4.88 -16.45 0.49
C ILE A 388 -5.35 -17.29 1.69
N ASN A 389 -4.80 -18.49 1.84
CA ASN A 389 -5.16 -19.42 2.91
C ASN A 389 -4.74 -18.89 4.27
N PHE A 390 -3.54 -18.31 4.37
CA PHE A 390 -3.08 -17.61 5.57
C PHE A 390 -4.02 -16.48 5.96
N ALA A 391 -4.35 -15.60 5.00
CA ALA A 391 -5.22 -14.47 5.26
C ALA A 391 -6.62 -14.93 5.71
N THR A 392 -7.18 -15.96 5.06
CA THR A 392 -8.47 -16.55 5.45
C THR A 392 -8.45 -17.09 6.88
N ALA A 393 -7.43 -17.87 7.23
CA ALA A 393 -7.27 -18.44 8.57
C ALA A 393 -7.04 -17.35 9.64
N PHE A 394 -6.37 -16.26 9.27
CA PHE A 394 -6.16 -15.14 10.18
C PHE A 394 -7.44 -14.32 10.41
N LEU A 395 -8.22 -14.05 9.37
CA LEU A 395 -9.54 -13.41 9.51
C LEU A 395 -10.48 -14.22 10.41
N ASP A 396 -10.49 -15.54 10.23
CA ASP A 396 -11.22 -16.47 11.09
C ASP A 396 -10.76 -16.40 12.57
N HIS A 397 -9.45 -16.30 12.79
CA HIS A 397 -8.88 -16.10 14.12
C HIS A 397 -9.23 -14.73 14.72
N LEU A 398 -9.29 -13.66 13.92
CA LEU A 398 -9.73 -12.33 14.35
C LEU A 398 -11.20 -12.36 14.82
N LYS A 399 -12.12 -12.97 14.05
CA LYS A 399 -13.53 -13.09 14.46
C LYS A 399 -13.71 -13.83 15.79
N ARG A 400 -12.86 -14.82 16.08
CA ARG A 400 -12.88 -15.54 17.38
C ARG A 400 -12.25 -14.75 18.52
N SER A 401 -11.33 -13.85 18.23
CA SER A 401 -10.57 -13.11 19.26
C SER A 401 -11.22 -11.78 19.63
N ILE A 402 -11.91 -11.14 18.67
CA ILE A 402 -12.55 -9.83 18.83
C ILE A 402 -14.07 -10.04 18.89
N THR A 403 -14.56 -10.40 20.08
CA THR A 403 -15.98 -10.76 20.32
C THR A 403 -16.74 -9.76 21.16
N GLN A 404 -16.06 -8.71 21.65
CA GLN A 404 -16.61 -7.69 22.53
C GLN A 404 -16.20 -6.31 22.03
N GLU A 405 -16.92 -5.29 22.48
CA GLU A 405 -16.54 -3.89 22.28
C GLU A 405 -15.20 -3.56 22.93
N GLY A 406 -14.63 -2.42 22.54
CA GLY A 406 -13.31 -1.96 22.94
C GLY A 406 -12.34 -1.88 21.76
N VAL A 407 -11.07 -1.67 22.09
CA VAL A 407 -9.97 -1.54 21.12
C VAL A 407 -8.98 -2.68 21.32
N TYR A 408 -8.61 -3.32 20.22
CA TYR A 408 -7.66 -4.40 20.13
C TYR A 408 -6.45 -3.95 19.33
N LYS A 409 -5.24 -4.25 19.82
CA LYS A 409 -4.00 -4.07 19.10
C LYS A 409 -3.57 -5.39 18.47
N ILE A 410 -3.29 -5.36 17.17
CA ILE A 410 -2.80 -6.49 16.39
C ILE A 410 -1.35 -6.19 16.02
N THR A 411 -0.40 -7.00 16.50
CA THR A 411 1.03 -6.72 16.37
C THR A 411 1.75 -7.88 15.72
N LEU A 412 2.53 -7.60 14.69
CA LEU A 412 3.57 -8.49 14.18
C LEU A 412 4.92 -7.79 14.38
N ARG A 413 5.75 -8.32 15.28
CA ARG A 413 7.14 -7.83 15.43
C ARG A 413 8.05 -8.53 14.43
N LYS A 414 9.07 -7.81 13.99
CA LYS A 414 10.09 -8.35 13.07
C LYS A 414 10.66 -9.67 13.57
N LYS A 415 10.55 -10.72 12.74
CA LYS A 415 11.05 -12.08 13.01
C LYS A 415 10.40 -12.79 14.22
N SER A 416 9.26 -12.33 14.76
CA SER A 416 8.60 -13.03 15.89
C SER A 416 7.99 -14.38 15.48
N GLY A 417 7.61 -14.54 14.21
CA GLY A 417 6.90 -15.72 13.71
C GLY A 417 5.46 -15.87 14.23
N VAL A 418 4.94 -14.86 14.94
CA VAL A 418 3.61 -14.86 15.57
C VAL A 418 2.99 -13.48 15.47
N ILE A 419 1.69 -13.43 15.15
CA ILE A 419 0.86 -12.24 15.26
C ILE A 419 0.15 -12.28 16.61
N GLU A 420 0.28 -11.22 17.40
CA GLU A 420 -0.35 -11.09 18.72
C GLU A 420 -1.57 -10.17 18.62
N ILE A 421 -2.67 -10.55 19.28
CA ILE A 421 -3.90 -9.76 19.39
C ILE A 421 -4.18 -9.53 20.87
N ALA A 422 -4.17 -8.27 21.31
CA ALA A 422 -4.39 -7.91 22.70
C ALA A 422 -5.46 -6.83 22.82
N LYS A 423 -6.42 -6.98 23.73
CA LYS A 423 -7.37 -5.91 24.06
C LYS A 423 -6.61 -4.83 24.85
N VAL A 424 -6.59 -3.61 24.34
CA VAL A 424 -5.88 -2.46 24.92
C VAL A 424 -6.81 -1.43 25.54
N GLN A 425 -8.09 -1.43 25.16
CA GLN A 425 -9.14 -0.59 25.74
C GLN A 425 -10.42 -1.40 25.91
N GLN A 426 -11.10 -1.28 27.06
CA GLN A 426 -12.28 -2.10 27.37
C GLN A 426 -13.56 -1.66 26.67
N GLU A 427 -13.72 -0.35 26.52
CA GLU A 427 -14.92 0.31 26.01
C GLU A 427 -14.55 1.36 24.96
N GLY A 428 -15.52 1.72 24.11
CA GLY A 428 -15.31 2.67 23.02
C GLY A 428 -14.55 2.08 21.84
N ASN A 429 -14.34 2.93 20.84
CA ASN A 429 -13.77 2.53 19.54
C ASN A 429 -12.35 3.08 19.28
N GLY A 430 -11.78 3.85 20.21
CA GLY A 430 -10.42 4.40 20.11
C GLY A 430 -10.23 5.48 19.03
N GLY A 431 -11.30 6.08 18.54
CA GLY A 431 -11.27 7.03 17.42
C GLY A 431 -11.26 6.35 16.04
N ILE A 432 -11.25 5.01 15.97
CA ILE A 432 -11.25 4.25 14.70
C ILE A 432 -12.53 4.52 13.89
N LEU A 433 -13.64 4.81 14.59
CA LEU A 433 -14.92 5.14 13.98
C LEU A 433 -15.23 6.61 14.22
N SER A 434 -15.51 7.35 13.16
CA SER A 434 -15.93 8.75 13.26
C SER A 434 -17.28 8.89 13.95
N GLU A 435 -17.49 10.01 14.65
CA GLU A 435 -18.75 10.31 15.33
C GLU A 435 -19.94 10.37 14.35
N GLU A 436 -19.72 10.87 13.13
CA GLU A 436 -20.72 10.88 12.06
C GLU A 436 -21.20 9.46 11.75
N PHE A 437 -20.26 8.51 11.62
CA PHE A 437 -20.56 7.13 11.28
C PHE A 437 -21.32 6.42 12.39
N THR A 438 -20.87 6.55 13.64
CA THR A 438 -21.54 5.90 14.79
C THR A 438 -22.94 6.45 14.99
N THR A 439 -23.11 7.78 14.92
CA THR A 439 -24.42 8.43 15.07
C THR A 439 -25.40 7.92 14.01
N TRP A 440 -24.99 7.90 12.74
CA TRP A 440 -25.82 7.37 11.64
C TRP A 440 -26.24 5.92 11.87
N ARG A 441 -25.30 5.05 12.26
CA ARG A 441 -25.55 3.62 12.44
C ARG A 441 -26.43 3.32 13.66
N ASP A 442 -26.31 4.11 14.72
CA ASP A 442 -27.10 3.93 15.94
C ASP A 442 -28.55 4.42 15.74
N ASP A 443 -28.74 5.56 15.06
CA ASP A 443 -30.08 6.06 14.68
C ASP A 443 -30.83 5.03 13.82
N LYS A 444 -30.15 4.46 12.80
CA LYS A 444 -30.75 3.43 11.95
C LYS A 444 -31.09 2.14 12.68
N ALA A 445 -30.26 1.74 13.65
CA ALA A 445 -30.56 0.57 14.48
C ALA A 445 -31.81 0.81 15.34
N ALA A 446 -31.97 2.02 15.89
CA ALA A 446 -33.14 2.41 16.67
C ALA A 446 -34.42 2.44 15.82
N ASP A 447 -34.37 2.98 14.61
CA ASP A 447 -35.51 2.99 13.67
C ASP A 447 -35.95 1.56 13.31
N THR A 448 -35.00 0.69 12.99
CA THR A 448 -35.29 -0.72 12.64
C THR A 448 -35.93 -1.48 13.81
N ALA A 449 -35.50 -1.20 15.05
CA ALA A 449 -36.08 -1.80 16.24
C ALA A 449 -37.53 -1.34 16.48
N ARG A 450 -37.83 -0.06 16.24
CA ARG A 450 -39.19 0.51 16.35
C ARG A 450 -40.14 -0.07 15.30
N ASP A 451 -39.68 -0.19 14.05
CA ASP A 451 -40.49 -0.76 12.96
C ASP A 451 -40.77 -2.26 13.17
N GLY A 452 -39.86 -2.99 13.81
CA GLY A 452 -40.03 -4.40 14.17
C GLY A 452 -41.04 -4.67 15.29
N GLU A 453 -41.24 -3.73 16.22
CA GLU A 453 -42.23 -3.83 17.30
C GLU A 453 -43.66 -3.44 16.85
N GLY A 454 -43.80 -2.75 15.71
CA GLY A 454 -45.08 -2.27 15.17
C GLY A 454 -45.83 -3.24 14.24
N ALA A 455 -45.26 -4.40 13.90
CA ALA A 455 -45.91 -5.39 13.03
C ALA A 455 -46.93 -6.23 13.83
N PRO A 456 -48.25 -6.16 13.54
CA PRO A 456 -49.22 -7.02 14.20
C PRO A 456 -48.98 -8.49 13.79
N LYS A 457 -48.94 -9.37 14.79
CA LYS A 457 -48.87 -10.83 14.61
C LYS A 457 -50.07 -11.40 13.88
#